data_AF-A0A9C7FAR5-F1
#
_entry.id   AF-A0A9C7FAR5-F1
#
_cell.length_a   1.000
_cell.length_b   1.000
_cell.length_c   1.000
_cell.angle_alpha   90.00
_cell.angle_beta   90.00
_cell.angle_gamma   90.00
#
_symmetry.space_group_name_H-M   'P 1'
#
loop_
_entity.id
_entity.type
_entity.pdbx_description
1 polymer ?
#
loop_
_entity_poly.entity_id
_entity_poly.type
_entity_poly.pdbx_seq_one_letter_code
_entity_poly.pdbx_strand_id
1 'polypeptide(L)'
;MKAKLLSVLAALILAACATPVTQQEIAQAKFSSQPNQAAIDKEVNTYIKSAVNNPEMATKECSPPRKAWARAIAFEKPKFGWMVVCDVKAKDRSSGDTTMKTYMFLFTADGNYTYDPSSFTNINNNVQFLDLIK
;
A
#
# COMPACT_ATOMS: atom_id res chain seq x y z
N MET A 1 -0.35 59.06 14.38
CA MET A 1 0.18 57.81 14.98
C MET A 1 -0.98 56.88 15.26
N LYS A 2 -0.85 55.59 14.84
CA LYS A 2 -1.51 54.39 15.40
C LYS A 2 -3.04 54.32 15.25
N ALA A 3 -3.68 53.22 14.84
CA ALA A 3 -3.27 51.83 14.83
C ALA A 3 -3.90 51.11 13.62
N LYS A 4 -3.06 50.36 12.90
CA LYS A 4 -3.49 49.28 12.00
C LYS A 4 -3.77 48.07 12.89
N LEU A 5 -5.02 47.67 13.05
CA LEU A 5 -5.37 46.42 13.75
C LEU A 5 -6.75 45.97 13.32
N LEU A 6 -6.80 45.25 12.21
CA LEU A 6 -7.87 44.31 11.84
C LEU A 6 -7.25 43.31 10.85
N SER A 7 -6.23 42.60 11.31
CA SER A 7 -5.69 41.41 10.65
C SER A 7 -5.87 40.25 11.60
N VAL A 8 -7.13 39.83 11.74
CA VAL A 8 -7.50 38.55 12.36
C VAL A 8 -8.50 37.93 11.39
N LEU A 9 -7.99 37.38 10.30
CA LEU A 9 -8.78 36.49 9.46
C LEU A 9 -7.92 35.28 9.11
N ALA A 10 -8.21 34.21 9.86
CA ALA A 10 -8.03 32.82 9.48
C ALA A 10 -6.61 32.40 9.09
N ALA A 11 -5.80 32.13 10.11
CA ALA A 11 -4.86 31.02 10.01
C ALA A 11 -5.67 29.72 9.86
N LEU A 12 -6.06 29.38 8.62
CA LEU A 12 -6.37 28.01 8.24
C LEU A 12 -5.07 27.23 8.43
N ILE A 13 -4.89 26.72 9.65
CA ILE A 13 -4.04 25.57 9.90
C ILE A 13 -4.56 24.44 9.01
N LEU A 14 -3.95 24.27 7.84
CA LEU A 14 -4.04 23.06 7.04
C LEU A 14 -3.34 21.94 7.81
N ALA A 15 -3.94 21.52 8.94
CA ALA A 15 -3.71 20.20 9.47
C ALA A 15 -4.32 19.26 8.45
N ALA A 16 -3.46 18.75 7.56
CA ALA A 16 -3.80 17.73 6.61
C ALA A 16 -4.04 16.43 7.41
N CYS A 17 -5.21 16.33 8.05
CA CYS A 17 -5.62 15.16 8.80
C CYS A 17 -6.03 14.07 7.80
N ALA A 18 -5.31 12.95 7.78
CA ALA A 18 -5.67 11.76 7.03
C ALA A 18 -7.17 11.46 7.23
N THR A 19 -7.92 11.29 6.14
CA THR A 19 -9.34 10.94 6.25
C THR A 19 -9.43 9.47 6.69
N PRO A 20 -10.04 9.16 7.83
CA PRO A 20 -10.17 7.76 8.25
C PRO A 20 -11.10 7.01 7.29
N VAL A 21 -10.78 5.75 7.00
CA VAL A 21 -11.69 4.87 6.26
C VAL A 21 -12.83 4.47 7.19
N THR A 22 -14.07 4.73 6.76
CA THR A 22 -15.26 4.54 7.58
C THR A 22 -15.77 3.09 7.53
N GLN A 23 -16.51 2.69 8.57
CA GLN A 23 -17.15 1.37 8.59
C GLN A 23 -18.17 1.18 7.47
N GLN A 24 -18.81 2.27 7.04
CA GLN A 24 -19.74 2.26 5.91
C GLN A 24 -19.02 1.95 4.59
N GLU A 25 -17.84 2.53 4.35
CA GLU A 25 -17.01 2.20 3.19
C GLU A 25 -16.57 0.73 3.20
N ILE A 26 -16.19 0.19 4.36
CA ILE A 26 -15.82 -1.21 4.53
C ILE A 26 -17.01 -2.14 4.24
N ALA A 27 -18.19 -1.82 4.76
CA ALA A 27 -19.39 -2.63 4.56
C ALA A 27 -19.88 -2.63 3.10
N GLN A 28 -19.64 -1.55 2.36
CA GLN A 28 -20.01 -1.40 0.95
C GLN A 28 -18.89 -1.83 -0.01
N ALA A 29 -17.72 -2.19 0.50
CA ALA A 29 -16.58 -2.59 -0.30
C ALA A 29 -16.89 -3.84 -1.12
N LYS A 30 -16.64 -3.74 -2.43
CA LYS A 30 -16.75 -4.87 -3.36
C LYS A 30 -15.37 -5.50 -3.52
N PHE A 31 -15.31 -6.82 -3.36
CA PHE A 31 -14.10 -7.60 -3.55
C PHE A 31 -14.29 -8.47 -4.79
N SER A 32 -13.26 -8.55 -5.63
CA SER A 32 -13.18 -9.55 -6.68
C SER A 32 -13.08 -10.95 -6.08
N SER A 33 -13.12 -11.99 -6.93
CA SER A 33 -12.74 -13.33 -6.52
C SER A 33 -11.33 -13.31 -5.93
N GLN A 34 -11.12 -14.08 -4.86
CA GLN A 34 -9.81 -14.21 -4.24
C GLN A 34 -8.80 -14.69 -5.28
N PRO A 35 -7.63 -14.03 -5.43
CA PRO A 35 -6.64 -14.42 -6.41
C PRO A 35 -6.10 -15.81 -6.05
N ASN A 36 -5.99 -16.68 -7.06
CA ASN A 36 -5.33 -17.96 -6.90
C ASN A 36 -3.80 -17.81 -7.02
N GLN A 37 -3.06 -18.87 -6.70
CA GLN A 37 -1.60 -18.84 -6.71
C GLN A 37 -1.01 -18.41 -8.06
N ALA A 38 -1.59 -18.86 -9.18
CA ALA A 38 -1.12 -18.50 -10.52
C ALA A 38 -1.27 -17.00 -10.81
N ALA A 39 -2.38 -16.37 -10.39
CA ALA A 39 -2.60 -14.94 -10.53
C ALA A 39 -1.63 -14.13 -9.66
N ILE A 40 -1.39 -14.59 -8.42
CA ILE A 40 -0.42 -13.98 -7.51
C ILE A 40 0.98 -14.05 -8.13
N ASP A 41 1.40 -15.23 -8.58
CA ASP A 41 2.73 -15.42 -9.17
C ASP A 41 2.94 -14.57 -10.41
N LYS A 42 1.92 -14.44 -11.26
CA LYS A 42 1.97 -13.57 -12.44
C LYS A 42 2.22 -12.11 -12.05
N GLU A 43 1.45 -11.57 -11.11
CA GLU A 43 1.57 -10.16 -10.69
C GLU A 43 2.94 -9.91 -10.05
N VAL A 44 3.30 -10.73 -9.06
CA VAL A 44 4.54 -10.57 -8.29
C VAL A 44 5.77 -10.73 -9.18
N ASN A 45 5.79 -11.72 -10.07
CA ASN A 45 6.92 -11.91 -10.99
C ASN A 45 7.01 -10.77 -12.02
N THR A 46 5.88 -10.21 -12.45
CA THR A 46 5.87 -9.05 -13.35
C THR A 46 6.51 -7.85 -12.67
N TYR A 47 6.17 -7.60 -11.41
CA TYR A 47 6.78 -6.53 -10.62
C TYR A 47 8.27 -6.76 -10.35
N ILE A 48 8.67 -7.97 -9.92
CA ILE A 48 10.08 -8.29 -9.65
C ILE A 48 10.94 -8.05 -10.90
N LYS A 49 10.45 -8.46 -12.08
CA LYS A 49 11.16 -8.24 -13.35
C LYS A 49 11.43 -6.76 -13.67
N SER A 50 10.56 -5.85 -13.23
CA SER A 50 10.73 -4.42 -13.51
C SER A 50 11.43 -3.66 -12.37
N ALA A 51 11.33 -4.14 -11.12
CA ALA A 51 11.73 -3.39 -9.94
C ALA A 51 13.00 -3.92 -9.24
N VAL A 52 13.45 -5.15 -9.55
CA VAL A 52 14.53 -5.82 -8.83
C VAL A 52 15.73 -6.09 -9.73
N ASN A 53 16.94 -5.82 -9.24
CA ASN A 53 18.18 -6.15 -9.94
C ASN A 53 18.37 -7.68 -10.01
N ASN A 54 18.76 -8.18 -11.20
CA ASN A 54 18.89 -9.61 -11.50
C ASN A 54 17.63 -10.44 -11.09
N PRO A 55 16.46 -10.13 -11.66
CA PRO A 55 15.18 -10.69 -11.22
C PRO A 55 15.12 -12.22 -11.34
N GLU A 56 15.87 -12.81 -12.27
CA GLU A 56 15.95 -14.27 -12.49
C GLU A 56 16.48 -15.04 -11.27
N MET A 57 17.22 -14.35 -10.39
CA MET A 57 17.84 -14.94 -9.19
C MET A 57 17.15 -14.51 -7.90
N ALA A 58 16.08 -13.72 -7.98
CA ALA A 58 15.34 -13.27 -6.82
C ALA A 58 14.56 -14.43 -6.20
N THR A 59 14.47 -14.45 -4.88
CA THR A 59 13.57 -15.35 -4.15
C THR A 59 12.45 -14.53 -3.52
N LYS A 60 11.28 -15.15 -3.35
CA LYS A 60 10.10 -14.51 -2.79
C LYS A 60 9.34 -15.47 -1.89
N GLU A 61 8.79 -14.93 -0.81
CA GLU A 61 7.83 -15.61 0.06
C GLU A 61 6.61 -14.72 0.20
N CYS A 62 5.42 -15.24 -0.05
CA CYS A 62 4.19 -14.46 -0.06
C CYS A 62 3.18 -15.02 0.94
N SER A 63 2.53 -14.13 1.69
CA SER A 63 1.42 -14.49 2.57
C SER A 63 0.20 -14.95 1.78
N PRO A 64 -0.72 -15.71 2.39
CA PRO A 64 -2.05 -15.91 1.81
C PRO A 64 -2.76 -14.56 1.58
N PRO A 65 -3.60 -14.46 0.53
CA PRO A 65 -4.37 -13.24 0.27
C PRO A 65 -5.39 -12.98 1.39
N ARG A 66 -5.44 -11.75 1.89
CA ARG A 66 -6.39 -11.31 2.93
C ARG A 66 -7.12 -10.06 2.48
N LYS A 67 -8.38 -9.88 2.89
CA LYS A 67 -9.13 -8.66 2.56
C LYS A 67 -8.48 -7.45 3.24
N ALA A 68 -8.21 -6.41 2.47
CA ALA A 68 -7.61 -5.18 2.96
C ALA A 68 -8.14 -3.98 2.18
N TRP A 69 -7.81 -2.79 2.66
CA TRP A 69 -7.78 -1.59 1.84
C TRP A 69 -6.39 -0.98 1.81
N ALA A 70 -6.07 -0.30 0.71
CA ALA A 70 -4.85 0.50 0.61
C ALA A 70 -5.06 1.79 -0.21
N ARG A 71 -4.21 2.79 0.04
CA ARG A 71 -4.09 4.04 -0.73
C ARG A 71 -2.65 4.55 -0.71
N ALA A 72 -2.23 5.22 -1.78
CA ALA A 72 -0.86 5.73 -1.85
C ALA A 72 -0.68 6.96 -0.95
N ILE A 73 -1.69 7.84 -0.92
CA ILE A 73 -1.69 9.06 -0.11
C ILE A 73 -2.91 9.07 0.81
N ALA A 74 -2.75 9.56 2.04
CA ALA A 74 -3.77 9.50 3.09
C ALA A 74 -5.06 10.30 2.83
N PHE A 75 -5.15 11.06 1.74
CA PHE A 75 -6.35 11.79 1.31
C PHE A 75 -7.03 11.16 0.10
N GLU A 76 -6.41 10.15 -0.51
CA GLU A 76 -7.00 9.42 -1.62
C GLU A 76 -8.10 8.50 -1.12
N LYS A 77 -9.04 8.21 -2.02
CA LYS A 77 -10.04 7.17 -1.79
C LYS A 77 -9.34 5.82 -1.61
N PRO A 78 -9.64 5.07 -0.54
CA PRO A 78 -9.09 3.74 -0.35
C PRO A 78 -9.56 2.81 -1.46
N LYS A 79 -8.66 1.94 -1.90
CA LYS A 79 -8.95 0.84 -2.82
C LYS A 79 -9.12 -0.43 -1.99
N PHE A 80 -10.19 -1.16 -2.21
CA PHE A 80 -10.51 -2.39 -1.49
C PHE A 80 -10.19 -3.61 -2.36
N GLY A 81 -9.62 -4.64 -1.75
CA GLY A 81 -9.21 -5.82 -2.49
C GLY A 81 -8.61 -6.91 -1.61
N TRP A 82 -8.01 -7.89 -2.28
CA TRP A 82 -7.22 -8.93 -1.65
C TRP A 82 -5.76 -8.50 -1.64
N MET A 83 -5.19 -8.36 -0.44
CA MET A 83 -3.80 -8.02 -0.24
C MET A 83 -2.96 -9.28 -0.05
N VAL A 84 -1.87 -9.36 -0.81
CA VAL A 84 -0.81 -10.33 -0.64
C VAL A 84 0.46 -9.57 -0.27
N VAL A 85 1.09 -9.93 0.84
CA VAL A 85 2.37 -9.34 1.25
C VAL A 85 3.46 -10.32 0.86
N CYS A 86 4.45 -9.86 0.11
CA CYS A 86 5.58 -10.68 -0.28
C CYS A 86 6.89 -10.07 0.19
N ASP A 87 7.72 -10.88 0.83
CA ASP A 87 9.11 -10.58 1.09
C ASP A 87 9.95 -11.04 -0.10
N VAL A 88 10.67 -10.11 -0.71
CA VAL A 88 11.48 -10.32 -1.91
C VAL A 88 12.95 -10.09 -1.56
N LYS A 89 13.76 -11.11 -1.79
CA LYS A 89 15.21 -11.04 -1.64
C LYS A 89 15.85 -11.01 -3.02
N ALA A 90 16.43 -9.87 -3.38
CA ALA A 90 17.22 -9.75 -4.60
C ALA A 90 18.54 -10.53 -4.44
N LYS A 91 19.18 -10.89 -5.54
CA LYS A 91 20.52 -11.48 -5.49
C LYS A 91 21.47 -10.63 -6.32
N ASP A 92 22.52 -10.13 -5.69
CA ASP A 92 23.58 -9.44 -6.41
C ASP A 92 24.62 -10.43 -6.95
N ARG A 93 25.18 -10.11 -8.12
CA ARG A 93 26.17 -10.95 -8.80
C ARG A 93 27.55 -10.94 -8.12
N SER A 94 27.87 -9.94 -7.29
CA SER A 94 29.25 -9.68 -6.84
C SER A 94 29.55 -9.93 -5.35
N SER A 95 28.59 -9.88 -4.42
CA SER A 95 28.83 -10.27 -3.02
C SER A 95 27.60 -10.05 -2.15
N GLY A 96 27.27 -11.01 -1.29
CA GLY A 96 26.38 -10.81 -0.12
C GLY A 96 24.89 -10.92 -0.40
N ASP A 97 24.18 -11.49 0.57
CA ASP A 97 22.72 -11.45 0.64
C ASP A 97 22.23 -10.00 0.60
N THR A 98 21.33 -9.68 -0.33
CA THR A 98 20.71 -8.35 -0.34
C THR A 98 19.66 -8.26 0.77
N THR A 99 19.39 -7.02 1.21
CA THR A 99 18.32 -6.74 2.16
C THR A 99 16.98 -7.17 1.57
N MET A 100 16.30 -8.06 2.29
CA MET A 100 14.92 -8.46 1.99
C MET A 100 14.02 -7.22 1.98
N LYS A 101 13.22 -7.06 0.93
CA LYS A 101 12.24 -5.98 0.80
C LYS A 101 10.84 -6.54 0.79
N THR A 102 9.98 -6.00 1.63
CA THR A 102 8.56 -6.33 1.65
C THR A 102 7.82 -5.49 0.62
N TYR A 103 6.92 -6.11 -0.14
CA TYR A 103 6.00 -5.46 -1.05
C TYR A 103 4.57 -5.92 -0.79
N MET A 104 3.61 -5.04 -1.04
CA MET A 104 2.19 -5.28 -0.84
C MET A 104 1.46 -5.21 -2.17
N PHE A 105 0.83 -6.31 -2.58
CA PHE A 105 0.10 -6.45 -3.83
C PHE A 105 -1.40 -6.51 -3.56
N LEU A 106 -2.12 -5.46 -3.95
CA LEU A 106 -3.56 -5.33 -3.78
C LEU A 106 -4.28 -5.69 -5.09
N PHE A 107 -5.00 -6.80 -5.08
CA PHE A 107 -5.86 -7.26 -6.19
C PHE A 107 -7.27 -6.72 -5.99
N THR A 108 -7.67 -5.77 -6.84
CA THR A 108 -8.99 -5.12 -6.76
C THR A 108 -9.87 -5.49 -7.96
N ALA A 109 -11.12 -5.05 -7.96
CA ALA A 109 -12.00 -5.20 -9.13
C ALA A 109 -11.54 -4.34 -10.33
N ASP A 110 -10.87 -3.22 -10.08
CA ASP A 110 -10.52 -2.21 -11.08
C ASP A 110 -9.05 -2.30 -11.54
N GLY A 111 -8.28 -3.24 -10.99
CA GLY A 111 -6.87 -3.44 -11.29
C GLY A 111 -6.04 -3.91 -10.10
N ASN A 112 -4.77 -4.22 -10.36
CA ASN A 112 -3.80 -4.60 -9.34
C ASN A 112 -2.89 -3.41 -9.02
N TYR A 113 -2.56 -3.26 -7.74
CA TYR A 113 -1.71 -2.17 -7.26
C TYR A 113 -0.58 -2.74 -6.40
N THR A 114 0.62 -2.20 -6.58
CA THR A 114 1.77 -2.56 -5.75
C THR A 114 2.16 -1.38 -4.88
N TYR A 115 2.42 -1.63 -3.61
CA TYR A 115 2.87 -0.65 -2.64
C TYR A 115 4.18 -1.11 -1.99
N ASP A 116 5.13 -0.18 -1.88
CA ASP A 116 6.32 -0.35 -1.06
C ASP A 116 6.02 0.24 0.34
N PRO A 117 5.97 -0.57 1.41
CA PRO A 117 5.76 -0.10 2.78
C PRO A 117 6.70 1.04 3.19
N SER A 118 7.94 1.05 2.68
CA SER A 118 8.94 2.09 3.01
C SER A 118 8.61 3.46 2.40
N SER A 119 7.68 3.52 1.45
CA SER A 119 7.20 4.78 0.87
C SER A 119 6.21 5.52 1.77
N PHE A 120 5.67 4.89 2.81
CA PHE A 120 4.71 5.51 3.72
C PHE A 120 5.40 6.13 4.93
N THR A 121 5.08 7.39 5.22
CA THR A 121 5.46 8.03 6.50
C THR A 121 4.77 7.33 7.69
N ASN A 122 3.53 6.89 7.51
CA ASN A 122 2.79 6.09 8.49
C ASN A 122 1.86 5.12 7.75
N ILE A 123 2.25 3.85 7.71
CA ILE A 123 1.51 2.80 6.99
C ILE A 123 0.07 2.63 7.51
N ASN A 124 -0.19 2.90 8.80
CA ASN A 124 -1.52 2.72 9.38
C ASN A 124 -2.55 3.72 8.84
N ASN A 125 -2.11 4.82 8.23
CA ASN A 125 -3.00 5.75 7.55
C ASN A 125 -3.34 5.32 6.11
N ASN A 126 -2.62 4.33 5.59
CA ASN A 126 -2.56 4.00 4.17
C ASN A 126 -2.97 2.56 3.87
N VAL A 127 -2.81 1.63 4.80
CA VAL A 127 -3.10 0.21 4.62
C VAL A 127 -3.70 -0.38 5.88
N GLN A 128 -4.75 -1.18 5.75
CA GLN A 128 -5.31 -1.94 6.86
C GLN A 128 -5.92 -3.25 6.36
N PHE A 129 -5.63 -4.35 7.06
CA PHE A 129 -6.33 -5.63 6.87
C PHE A 129 -7.66 -5.62 7.62
N LEU A 130 -8.73 -6.04 6.96
CA LEU A 130 -10.09 -5.93 7.48
C LEU A 130 -10.35 -6.86 8.67
N ASP A 131 -9.69 -8.02 8.71
CA ASP A 131 -9.77 -8.98 9.82
C ASP A 131 -9.02 -8.52 11.09
N LEU A 132 -8.26 -7.42 11.02
CA LEU A 132 -7.57 -6.82 12.17
C LEU A 132 -8.28 -5.56 12.70
N ILE A 133 -9.38 -5.15 12.08
CA ILE A 133 -10.20 -4.02 12.55
C ILE A 133 -11.08 -4.53 13.70
N LYS A 134 -10.92 -3.93 14.87
CA LYS A 134 -11.68 -4.25 16.09
C LYS A 134 -12.89 -3.32 16.26
#